data_AF-A0A0Q6A859-F1
#
_entry.id   AF-A0A0Q6A859-F1
#
_cell.length_a   1.000
_cell.length_b   1.000
_cell.length_c   1.000
_cell.angle_alpha   90.00
_cell.angle_beta   90.00
_cell.angle_gamma   90.00
#
_symmetry.space_group_name_H-M   'P 1'
#
loop_
_entity.id
_entity.type
_entity.pdbx_description
1 polymer ?
#
loop_
_entity_poly.entity_id
_entity_poly.type
_entity_poly.pdbx_seq_one_letter_code
_entity_poly.pdbx_strand_id
1 'polypeptide(L)' 'MPTIQLSATPKGNGYQATVTFPDGVSISSQETYPTIAEALTAAARKLLDMPERLATLDRTGA' A
#
# COMPACT_ATOMS: atom_id res chain seq x y z
N MET A 1 10.25 -5.40 14.29
CA MET A 1 9.96 -5.62 12.86
C MET A 1 8.92 -4.60 12.43
N PRO A 2 9.20 -3.76 11.42
CA PRO A 2 8.18 -2.90 10.83
C PRO A 2 7.16 -3.76 10.07
N THR A 3 5.87 -3.45 10.22
CA THR A 3 4.78 -4.12 9.51
C THR A 3 4.13 -3.12 8.56
N ILE A 4 4.04 -3.49 7.27
CA ILE A 4 3.26 -2.76 6.27
C ILE A 4 2.00 -3.58 5.98
N GLN A 5 0.85 -2.95 6.02
CA GLN A 5 -0.42 -3.60 5.70
C GLN A 5 -0.88 -3.19 4.30
N LEU A 6 -1.19 -4.16 3.46
CA LEU A 6 -1.88 -3.94 2.19
C LEU A 6 -3.30 -4.48 2.30
N SER A 7 -4.29 -3.62 2.10
CA SER A 7 -5.70 -4.00 2.11
C SER A 7 -6.37 -3.60 0.80
N ALA A 8 -7.27 -4.43 0.29
CA ALA A 8 -8.14 -4.09 -0.83
C ALA A 8 -9.57 -3.93 -0.32
N THR A 9 -10.21 -2.82 -0.65
CA THR A 9 -11.59 -2.51 -0.28
C THR A 9 -12.45 -2.41 -1.53
N PRO A 10 -13.67 -2.97 -1.52
CA PRO A 10 -14.62 -2.77 -2.62
C PRO A 10 -14.94 -1.29 -2.79
N LYS A 11 -14.90 -0.80 -4.03
CA LYS A 11 -15.26 0.58 -4.38
C LYS A 11 -15.91 0.61 -5.77
N GLY A 12 -17.18 1.00 -5.84
CA GLY A 12 -17.94 0.98 -7.09
C GLY A 12 -17.97 -0.42 -7.69
N ASN A 13 -17.54 -0.55 -8.95
CA ASN A 13 -17.52 -1.82 -9.69
C ASN A 13 -16.21 -2.61 -9.55
N GLY A 14 -15.33 -2.24 -8.61
CA GLY A 14 -14.05 -2.91 -8.44
C GLY A 14 -13.47 -2.74 -7.03
N TYR A 15 -12.15 -2.75 -6.93
CA TYR A 15 -11.39 -2.73 -5.69
C TYR A 15 -10.35 -1.62 -5.70
N GLN A 16 -10.27 -0.89 -4.60
CA GLN A 16 -9.20 0.07 -4.33
C GLN A 16 -8.27 -0.56 -3.30
N ALA A 17 -6.96 -0.46 -3.49
CA ALA A 17 -6.02 -0.93 -2.48
C ALA A 17 -5.43 0.21 -1.66
N THR A 18 -5.07 -0.07 -0.42
CA THR A 18 -4.45 0.86 0.51
C THR A 18 -3.22 0.22 1.14
N VAL A 19 -2.12 0.98 1.15
CA VAL A 19 -0.88 0.65 1.85
C VAL A 19 -0.87 1.45 3.15
N THR A 20 -0.83 0.78 4.29
CA THR A 20 -0.71 1.41 5.61
C THR A 20 0.67 1.11 6.19
N PHE A 21 1.38 2.18 6.50
CA PHE A 21 2.72 2.17 7.09
C PHE A 21 2.63 2.17 8.63
N PRO A 22 3.69 1.73 9.33
CA PRO A 22 3.71 1.68 10.79
C PRO A 22 3.68 3.06 11.46
N ASP A 23 4.00 4.12 10.73
CA ASP A 23 3.89 5.52 11.18
C ASP A 23 2.44 6.05 11.14
N GLY A 24 1.47 5.21 10.73
CA GLY A 24 0.06 5.55 10.59
C GLY A 24 -0.29 6.18 9.23
N VAL A 25 0.68 6.43 8.36
CA VAL A 25 0.43 6.97 7.02
C VAL A 25 -0.23 5.89 6.16
N SER A 26 -1.34 6.23 5.52
CA SER A 26 -2.05 5.35 4.60
C SER A 26 -2.11 5.96 3.21
N ILE A 27 -1.78 5.16 2.20
CA ILE A 27 -1.71 5.57 0.81
C ILE A 27 -2.60 4.63 -0.01
N SER A 28 -3.67 5.17 -0.59
CA SER A 28 -4.54 4.42 -1.47
C SER A 28 -4.07 4.45 -2.93
N SER A 29 -4.45 3.44 -3.70
CA SER A 29 -4.40 3.48 -5.16
C SER A 29 -5.35 4.59 -5.63
N GLN A 30 -4.95 5.43 -6.58
CA GLN A 30 -5.86 6.47 -7.09
C GLN A 30 -7.00 5.84 -7.91
N GLU A 31 -6.75 4.67 -8.49
CA GLU A 31 -7.63 3.97 -9.41
C GLU A 31 -8.34 2.79 -8.73
N THR A 32 -9.45 2.38 -9.34
CA THR A 32 -10.24 1.20 -8.97
C THR A 32 -9.95 0.09 -9.97
N TYR A 33 -9.60 -1.09 -9.48
CA TYR A 33 -9.22 -2.24 -10.31
C TYR A 33 -10.31 -3.31 -10.32
N PRO A 34 -10.46 -4.10 -11.39
CA PRO A 34 -11.52 -5.10 -11.48
C PRO A 34 -11.34 -6.24 -10.46
N THR A 35 -10.12 -6.57 -10.05
CA THR A 35 -9.85 -7.64 -9.08
C THR A 35 -9.07 -7.17 -7.85
N ILE A 36 -9.20 -7.90 -6.74
CA ILE A 36 -8.40 -7.72 -5.52
C ILE A 36 -6.91 -7.85 -5.83
N ALA A 37 -6.53 -8.83 -6.65
CA ALA A 37 -5.13 -9.09 -6.99
C ALA A 37 -4.49 -7.90 -7.72
N GLU A 38 -5.19 -7.31 -8.69
CA GLU A 38 -4.71 -6.12 -9.41
C GLU A 38 -4.59 -4.92 -8.48
N ALA A 39 -5.58 -4.71 -7.60
CA ALA A 39 -5.53 -3.63 -6.63
C ALA A 39 -4.31 -3.77 -5.70
N LEU A 40 -4.12 -4.94 -5.11
CA LEU A 40 -2.97 -5.20 -4.23
C LEU A 40 -1.65 -5.10 -4.98
N THR A 41 -1.59 -5.56 -6.23
CA THR A 41 -0.38 -5.45 -7.07
C THR A 41 -0.04 -3.99 -7.34
N ALA A 42 -1.03 -3.16 -7.65
CA ALA A 42 -0.83 -1.74 -7.87
C ALA A 42 -0.37 -1.01 -6.59
N ALA A 43 -0.97 -1.34 -5.44
CA ALA A 43 -0.54 -0.84 -4.14
C ALA A 43 0.90 -1.27 -3.80
N ALA A 44 1.27 -2.53 -4.05
CA ALA A 44 2.63 -3.02 -3.84
C ALA A 44 3.63 -2.31 -4.76
N ARG A 45 3.31 -2.12 -6.04
CA ARG A 45 4.17 -1.36 -6.97
C ARG A 45 4.36 0.08 -6.51
N LYS A 46 3.27 0.76 -6.12
CA LYS A 46 3.32 2.13 -5.60
C LYS A 46 4.17 2.24 -4.33
N LEU A 47 4.14 1.23 -3.46
CA LEU A 47 5.04 1.14 -2.30
C LEU A 47 6.51 1.03 -2.73
N LEU A 48 6.82 0.20 -3.72
CA LEU A 48 8.17 0.02 -4.25
C LEU A 48 8.71 1.29 -4.94
N ASP A 49 7.82 2.10 -5.51
CA ASP A 49 8.16 3.40 -6.11
C ASP A 49 8.42 4.52 -5.08
N MET A 50 8.35 4.22 -3.77
CA MET A 50 8.58 5.18 -2.67
C MET A 50 9.83 4.84 -1.84
N PRO A 51 11.05 4.94 -2.42
CA PRO A 51 12.28 4.49 -1.77
C PRO A 51 12.57 5.21 -0.45
N GLU A 52 12.24 6.50 -0.33
CA GLU A 52 12.43 7.28 0.91
C GLU A 52 11.59 6.72 2.08
N ARG A 53 10.37 6.27 1.78
CA ARG A 53 9.48 5.65 2.78
C ARG A 53 9.99 4.28 3.18
N LEU A 54 10.46 3.48 2.22
CA LEU A 54 11.08 2.19 2.50
C LEU A 54 12.33 2.33 3.36
N ALA A 55 13.22 3.27 3.03
CA ALA A 55 14.43 3.57 3.82
C ALA A 55 14.15 4.10 5.23
N THR A 56 12.92 4.59 5.49
CA THR A 56 12.49 4.98 6.84
C THR A 56 12.18 3.75 7.69
N LEU A 57 11.68 2.67 7.09
CA LEU A 57 11.39 1.41 7.80
C LEU A 57 12.66 0.77 8.34
N ASP A 58 13.77 0.85 7.61
CA ASP A 58 15.08 0.36 8.05
C ASP A 58 15.59 1.11 9.29
N ARG A 59 15.25 2.41 9.41
CA ARG A 59 15.61 3.26 10.54
C ARG A 59 14.71 3.09 11.75
N THR A 60 13.49 2.61 11.58
CA THR A 60 12.54 2.39 12.70
C THR A 60 12.78 1.05 13.41
N GLY A 61 13.72 0.25 12.91
CA GLY A 61 14.16 -1.01 13.52
C GLY A 61 15.45 -0.93 14.33
N ALA A 62 16.05 0.27 14.47
CA ALA A 62 17.27 0.53 15.22
C ALA A 62 17.00 1.10 16.62
#